data_AF-A0A3C0HPZ0-F1
#
_entry.id   AF-A0A3C0HPZ0-F1
#
_cell.length_a   1.000
_cell.length_b   1.000
_cell.length_c   1.000
_cell.angle_alpha   90.00
_cell.angle_beta   90.00
_cell.angle_gamma   90.00
#
_symmetry.space_group_name_H-M   'P 1'
#
loop_
_entity.id
_entity.type
_entity.pdbx_description
1 polymer ?
#
loop_
_entity_poly.entity_id
_entity_poly.type
_entity_poly.pdbx_seq_one_letter_code
_entity_poly.pdbx_strand_id
1 'polypeptide(L)'
;MNRITRLLVLITALAVLASACGGADDEAAEAPSTTEAPVASDADGDGESAETGDAPTTSAAPTTTEAPATTTTEPPPPANGVLVASEGVLGWVVDGVLFANDNGVAPAAAGDEYRLLRPEGVTGTAVGPAPELGCLGTTPFIDLGVTADSWPYDFPIGVSGTWDLFPQAVEVMATENQTYKDITRDLIAEFGIDDPDPQLLQVLRVDLEGDGVDEVLVVAERLQAGGLAGAQAGDYSIVYLRKVIGNEVQQLVLHHSTLQNLAPDEFGYVEAFRVPTVADLDGDGQMEIVTQGFYYEGSWTEMWEYVENGQGEAVVALSVGCGV
;
A
#
# COMPACT_ATOMS: atom_id res chain seq x y z
N MET A 1 -4.53 19.09 41.86
CA MET A 1 -5.52 17.99 41.94
C MET A 1 -5.74 17.52 40.51
N ASN A 2 -5.04 16.46 40.11
CA ASN A 2 -5.52 15.07 40.12
C ASN A 2 -6.56 14.79 39.03
N ARG A 3 -6.41 13.78 38.16
CA ARG A 3 -5.26 12.93 37.77
C ARG A 3 -5.81 12.12 36.58
N ILE A 4 -5.27 12.26 35.37
CA ILE A 4 -5.61 11.34 34.26
C ILE A 4 -4.45 10.36 34.11
N THR A 5 -4.79 9.08 34.14
CA THR A 5 -3.86 7.97 34.25
C THR A 5 -3.22 7.70 32.89
N ARG A 6 -1.90 7.92 32.76
CA ARG A 6 -1.13 7.35 31.65
C ARG A 6 -1.02 5.84 31.86
N LEU A 7 -1.45 5.06 30.87
CA LEU A 7 -1.14 3.64 30.80
C LEU A 7 0.35 3.50 30.45
N LEU A 8 1.07 2.62 31.15
CA LEU A 8 2.51 2.45 30.99
C LEU A 8 2.76 1.19 30.14
N VAL A 9 3.31 1.35 28.94
CA VAL A 9 3.79 0.21 28.13
C VAL A 9 5.08 -0.32 28.76
N LEU A 10 5.13 -1.63 29.00
CA LEU A 10 6.17 -2.29 29.79
C LEU A 10 7.09 -3.12 28.90
N ILE A 11 8.05 -2.45 28.25
CA ILE A 11 9.05 -3.10 27.40
C ILE A 11 9.93 -4.02 28.25
N THR A 12 9.82 -5.33 28.03
CA THR A 12 10.60 -6.35 28.74
C THR A 12 11.63 -6.96 27.79
N ALA A 13 12.78 -6.32 27.65
CA ALA A 13 13.91 -6.86 26.90
C ALA A 13 14.57 -8.01 27.69
N LEU A 14 14.36 -9.26 27.26
CA LEU A 14 14.98 -10.44 27.87
C LEU A 14 16.12 -10.98 27.00
N ALA A 15 17.34 -10.51 27.24
CA ALA A 15 18.53 -11.05 26.61
C ALA A 15 18.96 -12.37 27.26
N VAL A 16 19.06 -13.45 26.48
CA VAL A 16 19.67 -14.72 26.91
C VAL A 16 20.98 -14.93 26.15
N LEU A 17 22.09 -14.62 26.82
CA LEU A 17 23.42 -15.07 26.44
C LEU A 17 23.74 -16.36 27.20
N ALA A 18 24.03 -17.44 26.48
CA ALA A 18 24.69 -18.62 27.02
C ALA A 18 25.74 -19.11 26.01
N SER A 19 26.98 -19.22 26.46
CA SER A 19 28.12 -19.63 25.63
C SER A 19 28.84 -20.84 26.23
N ALA A 20 29.60 -21.49 25.34
CA ALA A 20 30.73 -22.38 25.63
C ALA A 20 30.49 -23.90 25.90
N CYS A 21 30.90 -24.67 24.88
CA CYS A 21 31.86 -25.78 24.95
C CYS A 21 31.49 -27.16 25.53
N GLY A 22 31.71 -28.18 24.69
CA GLY A 22 32.40 -29.40 25.11
C GLY A 22 31.88 -30.72 24.51
N GLY A 23 32.67 -31.38 23.66
CA GLY A 23 32.41 -32.74 23.18
C GLY A 23 32.98 -32.98 21.79
N ALA A 24 34.09 -33.71 21.70
CA ALA A 24 34.71 -34.14 20.45
C ALA A 24 34.36 -35.63 20.18
N ASP A 25 34.98 -36.16 19.12
CA ASP A 25 35.04 -37.58 18.74
C ASP A 25 33.79 -38.14 18.05
N ASP A 26 33.87 -39.04 17.06
CA ASP A 26 34.90 -39.34 16.04
C ASP A 26 34.23 -40.33 15.05
N GLU A 27 34.30 -40.11 13.73
CA GLU A 27 34.26 -41.21 12.75
C GLU A 27 34.60 -40.71 11.34
N ALA A 28 35.85 -40.96 10.94
CA ALA A 28 36.33 -40.71 9.59
C ALA A 28 35.92 -41.85 8.63
N ALA A 29 35.36 -41.49 7.47
CA ALA A 29 35.23 -42.40 6.33
C ALA A 29 36.39 -42.15 5.35
N GLU A 30 37.46 -42.95 5.44
CA GLU A 30 38.52 -42.96 4.43
C GLU A 30 38.02 -43.51 3.09
N ALA A 31 38.42 -42.87 1.99
CA ALA A 31 38.34 -43.40 0.64
C ALA A 31 39.76 -43.55 0.05
N PRO A 32 40.08 -44.66 -0.63
CA PRO A 32 41.35 -44.79 -1.35
C PRO A 32 41.22 -44.48 -2.86
N SER A 33 42.22 -43.72 -3.32
CA SER A 33 42.59 -43.28 -4.70
C SER A 33 42.52 -44.33 -5.82
N THR A 34 42.39 -43.97 -7.10
CA THR A 34 43.53 -43.67 -8.03
C THR A 34 43.03 -43.28 -9.45
N THR A 35 43.54 -42.20 -10.09
CA THR A 35 44.46 -42.21 -11.28
C THR A 35 43.70 -42.30 -12.64
N GLU A 36 43.96 -41.58 -13.75
CA GLU A 36 45.13 -40.90 -14.34
C GLU A 36 44.85 -39.50 -14.95
N ALA A 37 45.91 -38.73 -15.22
CA ALA A 37 46.07 -37.82 -16.37
C ALA A 37 47.46 -38.10 -17.01
N PRO A 38 47.64 -38.00 -18.34
CA PRO A 38 48.12 -36.77 -19.02
C PRO A 38 47.44 -36.60 -20.42
N VAL A 39 47.83 -35.76 -21.40
CA VAL A 39 49.00 -34.90 -21.71
C VAL A 39 48.52 -33.59 -22.41
N ALA A 40 49.43 -32.71 -22.85
CA ALA A 40 49.19 -31.53 -23.68
C ALA A 40 49.87 -31.59 -25.06
N SER A 41 49.47 -30.70 -25.98
CA SER A 41 50.27 -30.09 -27.06
C SER A 41 49.44 -28.97 -27.71
N ASP A 42 49.86 -27.70 -27.65
CA ASP A 42 50.74 -26.98 -28.63
C ASP A 42 50.05 -26.79 -30.00
N ALA A 43 49.70 -25.58 -30.48
CA ALA A 43 50.47 -24.34 -30.72
C ALA A 43 51.30 -24.36 -32.03
N ASP A 44 50.99 -23.43 -32.95
CA ASP A 44 51.92 -22.69 -33.85
C ASP A 44 51.17 -22.05 -35.04
N GLY A 45 51.65 -20.91 -35.56
CA GLY A 45 51.17 -20.35 -36.85
C GLY A 45 51.33 -18.84 -37.10
N ASP A 46 52.51 -18.26 -36.89
CA ASP A 46 52.78 -16.81 -37.02
C ASP A 46 52.86 -16.21 -38.44
N GLY A 47 52.56 -14.91 -38.53
CA GLY A 47 53.32 -13.89 -39.29
C GLY A 47 53.07 -13.69 -40.80
N GLU A 48 53.49 -12.59 -41.44
CA GLU A 48 53.89 -11.23 -40.98
C GLU A 48 54.01 -10.26 -42.21
N SER A 49 53.95 -8.94 -41.99
CA SER A 49 54.36 -7.82 -42.89
C SER A 49 53.48 -7.51 -44.13
N ALA A 50 53.43 -6.29 -44.71
CA ALA A 50 54.29 -5.09 -44.58
C ALA A 50 53.53 -3.73 -44.70
N GLU A 51 54.26 -2.62 -44.55
CA GLU A 51 53.79 -1.21 -44.51
C GLU A 51 53.19 -0.61 -45.80
N THR A 52 52.25 0.34 -45.63
CA THR A 52 52.25 1.77 -46.07
C THR A 52 50.81 2.30 -45.96
N GLY A 53 50.48 3.54 -45.61
CA GLY A 53 51.24 4.77 -45.45
C GLY A 53 50.42 5.92 -46.04
N ASP A 54 49.71 6.71 -45.20
CA ASP A 54 49.32 8.11 -45.46
C ASP A 54 48.54 8.69 -44.27
N ALA A 55 48.67 10.02 -44.05
CA ALA A 55 48.06 10.73 -42.93
C ALA A 55 47.10 11.84 -43.41
N PRO A 56 45.95 12.04 -42.75
CA PRO A 56 45.21 13.30 -42.83
C PRO A 56 45.39 14.13 -41.55
N THR A 57 45.86 15.37 -41.71
CA THR A 57 45.87 16.38 -40.65
C THR A 57 44.49 17.00 -40.49
N THR A 58 43.79 16.68 -39.40
CA THR A 58 42.53 17.37 -39.03
C THR A 58 42.74 18.20 -37.77
N SER A 59 42.72 19.53 -37.94
CA SER A 59 42.79 20.48 -36.83
C SER A 59 41.47 20.51 -36.07
N ALA A 60 41.45 20.00 -34.83
CA ALA A 60 40.30 20.12 -33.95
C ALA A 60 40.21 21.55 -33.37
N ALA A 61 39.07 22.22 -33.55
CA ALA A 61 38.75 23.45 -32.84
C ALA A 61 38.39 23.11 -31.37
N PRO A 62 38.65 24.02 -30.40
CA PRO A 62 38.29 23.77 -29.01
C PRO A 62 36.77 23.79 -28.82
N THR A 63 36.21 22.70 -28.31
CA THR A 63 34.80 22.65 -27.88
C THR A 63 34.64 23.51 -26.63
N THR A 64 33.89 24.61 -26.73
CA THR A 64 33.43 25.34 -25.54
C THR A 64 32.40 24.49 -24.82
N THR A 65 32.76 23.92 -23.66
CA THR A 65 31.79 23.34 -22.74
C THR A 65 30.97 24.48 -22.13
N GLU A 66 29.74 24.67 -22.58
CA GLU A 66 28.77 25.46 -21.83
C GLU A 66 28.49 24.76 -20.49
N ALA A 67 28.53 25.53 -19.40
CA ALA A 67 28.12 25.02 -18.10
C ALA A 67 26.60 24.72 -18.15
N PRO A 68 26.13 23.62 -17.54
CA PRO A 68 24.70 23.31 -17.52
C PRO A 68 23.94 24.46 -16.87
N ALA A 69 22.96 25.00 -17.58
CA ALA A 69 22.07 26.01 -17.03
C ALA A 69 21.29 25.37 -15.87
N THR A 70 21.42 25.96 -14.67
CA THR A 70 20.55 25.63 -13.55
C THR A 70 19.16 26.16 -13.86
N THR A 71 18.30 25.30 -14.42
CA THR A 71 16.88 25.57 -14.54
C THR A 71 16.30 25.65 -13.14
N THR A 72 16.11 26.86 -12.62
CA THR A 72 15.29 27.06 -11.42
C THR A 72 13.85 26.82 -11.82
N THR A 73 13.38 25.58 -11.66
CA THR A 73 11.97 25.23 -11.80
C THR A 73 11.20 26.03 -10.75
N GLU A 74 10.17 26.75 -11.19
CA GLU A 74 9.21 27.38 -10.29
C GLU A 74 8.52 26.26 -9.48
N PRO A 75 8.32 26.41 -8.15
CA PRO A 75 7.62 25.39 -7.38
C PRO A 75 6.22 25.16 -7.97
N PRO A 76 5.70 23.92 -7.95
CA PRO A 76 4.38 23.63 -8.49
C PRO A 76 3.31 24.50 -7.82
N PRO A 77 2.23 24.88 -8.53
CA PRO A 77 1.11 25.58 -7.92
C PRO A 77 0.48 24.70 -6.82
N PRO A 78 -0.07 25.30 -5.76
CA PRO A 78 -0.64 24.54 -4.66
C PRO A 78 -1.84 23.70 -5.12
N ALA A 79 -1.97 22.51 -4.52
CA ALA A 79 -2.98 21.53 -4.89
C ALA A 79 -4.41 22.07 -4.71
N ASN A 80 -5.26 21.75 -5.67
CA ASN A 80 -6.66 22.15 -5.74
C ASN A 80 -7.43 21.03 -6.45
N GLY A 81 -8.41 20.41 -5.78
CA GLY A 81 -9.13 19.25 -6.31
C GLY A 81 -10.17 18.67 -5.36
N VAL A 82 -11.10 17.88 -5.88
CA VAL A 82 -12.17 17.22 -5.10
C VAL A 82 -11.99 15.71 -5.15
N LEU A 83 -12.14 15.07 -3.99
CA LEU A 83 -12.01 13.62 -3.77
C LEU A 83 -13.41 12.99 -3.66
N VAL A 84 -13.70 11.99 -4.47
CA VAL A 84 -15.02 11.38 -4.61
C VAL A 84 -14.93 9.87 -4.46
N ALA A 85 -15.73 9.31 -3.55
CA ALA A 85 -15.92 7.88 -3.34
C ALA A 85 -17.35 7.47 -3.75
N SER A 86 -17.65 6.16 -3.69
CA SER A 86 -18.98 5.61 -3.99
C SER A 86 -20.11 6.14 -3.10
N GLU A 87 -19.80 6.56 -1.87
CA GLU A 87 -20.78 7.08 -0.91
C GLU A 87 -20.98 8.61 -1.03
N GLY A 88 -20.12 9.29 -1.80
CA GLY A 88 -20.17 10.74 -2.04
C GLY A 88 -18.79 11.41 -2.04
N VAL A 89 -18.79 12.72 -1.85
CA VAL A 89 -17.54 13.49 -1.71
C VAL A 89 -16.88 13.10 -0.39
N LEU A 90 -15.63 12.63 -0.48
CA LEU A 90 -14.78 12.29 0.66
C LEU A 90 -14.20 13.56 1.30
N GLY A 91 -13.78 14.51 0.47
CA GLY A 91 -13.31 15.83 0.87
C GLY A 91 -12.75 16.59 -0.33
N TRP A 92 -12.00 17.66 -0.08
CA TRP A 92 -11.35 18.44 -1.14
C TRP A 92 -10.11 19.18 -0.63
N VAL A 93 -9.23 19.52 -1.56
CA VAL A 93 -8.06 20.37 -1.36
C VAL A 93 -8.33 21.74 -1.98
N VAL A 94 -8.05 22.82 -1.24
CA VAL A 94 -7.98 24.18 -1.80
C VAL A 94 -6.70 24.85 -1.33
N ASP A 95 -5.89 25.33 -2.27
CA ASP A 95 -4.58 25.96 -2.05
C ASP A 95 -3.65 25.14 -1.12
N GLY A 96 -3.65 23.81 -1.26
CA GLY A 96 -2.85 22.88 -0.45
C GLY A 96 -3.36 22.69 0.99
N VAL A 97 -4.64 22.98 1.23
CA VAL A 97 -5.30 22.71 2.52
C VAL A 97 -6.42 21.69 2.31
N LEU A 98 -6.37 20.59 3.05
CA LEU A 98 -7.38 19.54 3.06
C LEU A 98 -8.62 19.94 3.87
N PHE A 99 -9.81 19.62 3.34
CA PHE A 99 -11.11 19.90 3.97
C PHE A 99 -12.01 18.66 3.95
N ALA A 100 -12.64 18.39 5.10
CA ALA A 100 -13.67 17.37 5.25
C ALA A 100 -14.96 17.73 4.49
N ASN A 101 -15.71 16.70 4.10
CA ASN A 101 -16.97 16.81 3.36
C ASN A 101 -18.10 17.55 4.09
N ASP A 102 -18.01 17.74 5.40
CA ASP A 102 -18.93 18.56 6.20
C ASP A 102 -18.53 20.04 6.29
N ASN A 103 -17.36 20.42 5.76
CA ASN A 103 -16.77 21.76 5.84
C ASN A 103 -17.34 22.74 4.79
N GLY A 104 -18.63 22.62 4.47
CA GLY A 104 -19.36 23.52 3.57
C GLY A 104 -19.76 22.88 2.24
N VAL A 105 -19.48 23.56 1.13
CA VAL A 105 -19.89 23.13 -0.22
C VAL A 105 -18.64 22.74 -1.00
N ALA A 106 -18.61 21.51 -1.50
CA ALA A 106 -17.53 21.00 -2.32
C ALA A 106 -17.28 21.92 -3.53
N PRO A 107 -16.02 22.32 -3.82
CA PRO A 107 -15.69 23.24 -4.91
C PRO A 107 -15.66 22.53 -6.28
N ALA A 108 -16.79 21.91 -6.65
CA ALA A 108 -16.98 21.19 -7.91
C ALA A 108 -18.16 21.74 -8.73
N ALA A 109 -18.09 21.56 -10.04
CA ALA A 109 -19.08 21.99 -11.02
C ALA A 109 -19.41 20.88 -12.03
N ALA A 110 -20.59 20.99 -12.66
CA ALA A 110 -20.96 20.09 -13.74
C ALA A 110 -19.99 20.26 -14.93
N GLY A 111 -19.34 19.17 -15.32
CA GLY A 111 -18.32 19.16 -16.38
C GLY A 111 -16.88 19.05 -15.89
N ASP A 112 -16.64 19.04 -14.58
CA ASP A 112 -15.32 18.77 -14.02
C ASP A 112 -14.88 17.32 -14.33
N GLU A 113 -13.62 17.13 -14.68
CA GLU A 113 -13.04 15.81 -14.98
C GLU A 113 -12.38 15.21 -13.74
N TYR A 114 -12.61 13.93 -13.50
CA TYR A 114 -12.07 13.16 -12.38
C TYR A 114 -11.22 11.99 -12.91
N ARG A 115 -9.99 11.89 -12.44
CA ARG A 115 -9.12 10.73 -12.65
C ARG A 115 -9.61 9.58 -11.75
N LEU A 116 -9.86 8.41 -12.32
CA LEU A 116 -10.34 7.22 -11.60
C LEU A 116 -9.16 6.36 -11.16
N LEU A 117 -8.97 6.24 -9.85
CA LEU A 117 -7.81 5.60 -9.23
C LEU A 117 -8.14 4.17 -8.82
N ARG A 118 -7.20 3.26 -9.11
CA ARG A 118 -7.11 1.89 -8.58
C ARG A 118 -5.68 1.66 -8.07
N PRO A 119 -5.36 0.54 -7.39
CA PRO A 119 -4.01 0.30 -6.90
C PRO A 119 -2.95 0.25 -8.01
N GLU A 120 -3.34 -0.04 -9.26
CA GLU A 120 -2.45 -0.01 -10.43
C GLU A 120 -2.20 1.40 -11.00
N GLY A 121 -2.83 2.44 -10.45
CA GLY A 121 -2.72 3.82 -10.91
C GLY A 121 -4.04 4.42 -11.44
N VAL A 122 -3.92 5.43 -12.32
CA VAL A 122 -5.07 6.02 -13.03
C VAL A 122 -5.57 5.04 -14.10
N THR A 123 -6.80 4.55 -13.95
CA THR A 123 -7.41 3.54 -14.84
C THR A 123 -8.39 4.14 -15.87
N GLY A 124 -8.81 5.38 -15.67
CA GLY A 124 -9.69 6.09 -16.60
C GLY A 124 -10.01 7.50 -16.11
N THR A 125 -10.95 8.15 -16.79
CA THR A 125 -11.53 9.44 -16.36
C THR A 125 -13.06 9.40 -16.43
N ALA A 126 -13.69 10.20 -15.57
CA ALA A 126 -15.13 10.44 -15.55
C ALA A 126 -15.40 11.94 -15.56
N VAL A 127 -16.59 12.35 -16.01
CA VAL A 127 -17.04 13.75 -15.99
C VAL A 127 -18.17 13.87 -14.98
N GLY A 128 -17.96 14.66 -13.92
CA GLY A 128 -18.89 14.79 -12.81
C GLY A 128 -20.09 15.69 -13.12
N PRO A 129 -21.29 15.40 -12.58
CA PRO A 129 -22.36 16.38 -12.45
C PRO A 129 -22.00 17.45 -11.41
N ALA A 130 -22.85 18.47 -11.28
CA ALA A 130 -22.75 19.40 -10.14
C ALA A 130 -23.12 18.64 -8.84
N PRO A 131 -22.49 18.96 -7.69
CA PRO A 131 -22.78 18.30 -6.43
C PRO A 131 -24.26 18.40 -6.03
N GLU A 132 -24.81 17.28 -5.59
CA GLU A 132 -26.15 17.19 -4.98
C GLU A 132 -26.09 16.60 -3.56
N LEU A 133 -27.24 16.45 -2.92
CA LEU A 133 -27.34 15.78 -1.62
C LEU A 133 -27.67 14.30 -1.83
N GLY A 134 -26.72 13.42 -1.50
CA GLY A 134 -26.83 11.97 -1.65
C GLY A 134 -27.44 11.30 -0.43
N CYS A 135 -26.62 10.54 0.31
CA CYS A 135 -27.10 9.64 1.35
C CYS A 135 -28.03 10.34 2.35
N LEU A 136 -29.25 9.82 2.49
CA LEU A 136 -30.32 10.35 3.36
C LEU A 136 -30.58 11.86 3.22
N GLY A 137 -30.15 12.49 2.13
CA GLY A 137 -30.22 13.93 1.89
C GLY A 137 -29.25 14.77 2.73
N THR A 138 -28.14 14.20 3.23
CA THR A 138 -27.20 14.91 4.11
C THR A 138 -25.77 15.03 3.57
N THR A 139 -25.25 14.04 2.84
CA THR A 139 -23.87 14.08 2.32
C THR A 139 -23.78 14.75 0.94
N PRO A 140 -22.75 15.56 0.65
CA PRO A 140 -22.49 16.00 -0.72
C PRO A 140 -22.11 14.81 -1.60
N PHE A 141 -22.71 14.70 -2.78
CA PHE A 141 -22.61 13.55 -3.67
C PHE A 141 -22.37 13.97 -5.11
N ILE A 142 -21.52 13.21 -5.81
CA ILE A 142 -21.16 13.39 -7.22
C ILE A 142 -21.14 12.00 -7.86
N ASP A 143 -22.13 11.69 -8.69
CA ASP A 143 -22.18 10.41 -9.41
C ASP A 143 -21.17 10.42 -10.57
N LEU A 144 -20.08 9.65 -10.44
CA LEU A 144 -19.08 9.47 -11.50
C LEU A 144 -19.47 8.38 -12.51
N GLY A 145 -20.65 7.76 -12.39
CA GLY A 145 -21.12 6.70 -13.28
C GLY A 145 -20.34 5.39 -13.16
N VAL A 146 -19.64 5.18 -12.04
CA VAL A 146 -18.81 4.00 -11.79
C VAL A 146 -19.66 2.85 -11.25
N THR A 147 -19.42 1.65 -11.78
CA THR A 147 -20.11 0.41 -11.37
C THR A 147 -19.09 -0.64 -10.94
N ALA A 148 -19.39 -1.37 -9.86
CA ALA A 148 -18.61 -2.52 -9.43
C ALA A 148 -19.30 -3.84 -9.88
N ASP A 149 -18.51 -4.81 -10.33
CA ASP A 149 -19.02 -6.03 -10.99
C ASP A 149 -19.63 -7.06 -10.01
N SER A 150 -19.30 -7.00 -8.73
CA SER A 150 -19.79 -7.91 -7.68
C SER A 150 -19.67 -7.31 -6.27
N TRP A 151 -20.51 -7.79 -5.34
CA TRP A 151 -20.40 -7.48 -3.91
C TRP A 151 -19.43 -8.44 -3.19
N PRO A 152 -18.67 -7.99 -2.16
CA PRO A 152 -18.50 -6.60 -1.75
C PRO A 152 -17.77 -5.80 -2.83
N TYR A 153 -18.19 -4.54 -2.99
CA TYR A 153 -17.79 -3.73 -4.14
C TYR A 153 -16.32 -3.31 -4.06
N ASP A 154 -15.75 -3.00 -5.23
CA ASP A 154 -14.44 -2.39 -5.37
C ASP A 154 -14.61 -1.17 -6.30
N PHE A 155 -14.86 -0.02 -5.69
CA PHE A 155 -15.10 1.23 -6.41
C PHE A 155 -13.81 2.06 -6.50
N PRO A 156 -13.48 2.62 -7.67
CA PRO A 156 -12.33 3.50 -7.80
C PRO A 156 -12.60 4.84 -7.08
N ILE A 157 -11.54 5.50 -6.64
CA ILE A 157 -11.62 6.87 -6.12
C ILE A 157 -11.51 7.86 -7.28
N GLY A 158 -12.37 8.86 -7.32
CA GLY A 158 -12.32 9.94 -8.30
C GLY A 158 -11.60 11.18 -7.77
N VAL A 159 -10.59 11.67 -8.49
CA VAL A 159 -9.83 12.87 -8.10
C VAL A 159 -9.78 13.88 -9.24
N SER A 160 -10.32 15.09 -9.02
CA SER A 160 -10.25 16.19 -10.00
C SER A 160 -8.99 17.06 -9.90
N GLY A 161 -8.12 16.77 -8.92
CA GLY A 161 -6.79 17.36 -8.81
C GLY A 161 -5.93 17.11 -10.05
N THR A 162 -4.88 17.91 -10.24
CA THR A 162 -3.97 17.82 -11.40
C THR A 162 -2.49 17.58 -11.06
N TRP A 163 -2.15 17.42 -9.78
CA TRP A 163 -0.82 17.02 -9.33
C TRP A 163 -0.52 15.55 -9.62
N ASP A 164 0.71 15.11 -9.37
CA ASP A 164 1.10 13.70 -9.51
C ASP A 164 0.50 12.89 -8.36
N LEU A 165 -0.36 11.92 -8.66
CA LEU A 165 -1.06 11.11 -7.64
C LEU A 165 -0.25 9.89 -7.21
N PHE A 166 0.81 9.55 -7.94
CA PHE A 166 1.62 8.36 -7.70
C PHE A 166 3.11 8.72 -7.73
N PRO A 167 3.57 9.62 -6.84
CA PRO A 167 4.99 10.00 -6.75
C PRO A 167 5.90 8.79 -6.48
N GLN A 168 5.39 7.75 -5.80
CA GLN A 168 5.97 6.41 -5.77
C GLN A 168 5.03 5.39 -6.43
N ALA A 169 5.61 4.32 -6.97
CA ALA A 169 4.85 3.28 -7.64
C ALA A 169 4.29 2.25 -6.65
N VAL A 170 3.01 1.91 -6.79
CA VAL A 170 2.36 0.81 -6.05
C VAL A 170 2.61 -0.51 -6.78
N GLU A 171 3.28 -1.47 -6.13
CA GLU A 171 3.44 -2.85 -6.61
C GLU A 171 2.28 -3.71 -6.11
N VAL A 172 1.39 -4.12 -7.03
CA VAL A 172 0.35 -5.13 -6.74
C VAL A 172 0.99 -6.53 -6.77
N MET A 173 1.10 -7.16 -5.59
CA MET A 173 1.71 -8.47 -5.42
C MET A 173 0.68 -9.61 -5.53
N ALA A 174 1.16 -10.85 -5.73
CA ALA A 174 0.29 -12.03 -5.77
C ALA A 174 -0.36 -12.33 -4.41
N THR A 175 -1.67 -12.65 -4.42
CA THR A 175 -2.44 -13.06 -3.23
C THR A 175 -2.06 -14.43 -2.66
N GLU A 176 -1.42 -15.27 -3.45
CA GLU A 176 -0.83 -16.55 -3.00
C GLU A 176 0.57 -16.37 -2.34
N ASN A 177 0.92 -15.17 -1.89
CA ASN A 177 2.19 -14.91 -1.23
C ASN A 177 2.22 -15.52 0.17
N GLN A 178 2.90 -16.67 0.29
CA GLN A 178 3.01 -17.44 1.54
C GLN A 178 3.49 -16.60 2.74
N THR A 179 4.41 -15.65 2.55
CA THR A 179 4.90 -14.78 3.63
C THR A 179 3.77 -13.96 4.25
N TYR A 180 2.87 -13.41 3.43
CA TYR A 180 1.74 -12.63 3.94
C TYR A 180 0.59 -13.52 4.41
N LYS A 181 0.42 -14.73 3.85
CA LYS A 181 -0.49 -15.75 4.41
C LYS A 181 -0.07 -16.16 5.83
N ASP A 182 1.22 -16.35 6.07
CA ASP A 182 1.74 -16.72 7.39
C ASP A 182 1.70 -15.56 8.39
N ILE A 183 2.02 -14.32 7.97
CA ILE A 183 1.83 -13.13 8.82
C ILE A 183 0.34 -12.91 9.15
N THR A 184 -0.56 -13.10 8.18
CA THR A 184 -2.00 -12.98 8.39
C THR A 184 -2.47 -14.04 9.39
N ARG A 185 -2.04 -15.30 9.23
CA ARG A 185 -2.34 -16.44 10.13
C ARG A 185 -1.99 -16.10 11.57
N ASP A 186 -0.77 -15.62 11.80
CA ASP A 186 -0.31 -15.27 13.15
C ASP A 186 -1.12 -14.10 13.73
N LEU A 187 -1.45 -13.09 12.90
CA LEU A 187 -2.26 -11.94 13.30
C LEU A 187 -3.73 -12.31 13.61
N ILE A 188 -4.39 -13.14 12.79
CA ILE A 188 -5.79 -13.57 13.05
C ILE A 188 -5.89 -14.49 14.28
N ALA A 189 -4.80 -15.14 14.68
CA ALA A 189 -4.73 -15.94 15.89
C ALA A 189 -4.76 -15.08 17.17
N GLU A 190 -4.33 -13.81 17.10
CA GLU A 190 -4.48 -12.85 18.21
C GLU A 190 -5.96 -12.52 18.48
N PHE A 191 -6.80 -12.52 17.44
CA PHE A 191 -8.26 -12.44 17.53
C PHE A 191 -8.91 -13.80 17.89
N GLY A 192 -8.09 -14.81 18.17
CA GLY A 192 -8.53 -16.14 18.61
C GLY A 192 -9.20 -16.98 17.51
N ILE A 193 -8.94 -16.66 16.25
CA ILE A 193 -9.36 -17.43 15.07
C ILE A 193 -8.20 -18.34 14.65
N ASP A 194 -8.47 -19.62 14.39
CA ASP A 194 -7.51 -20.51 13.73
C ASP A 194 -7.86 -20.59 12.23
N ASP A 195 -6.94 -20.16 11.37
CA ASP A 195 -7.08 -20.24 9.92
C ASP A 195 -5.76 -20.71 9.28
N PRO A 196 -5.66 -21.98 8.85
CA PRO A 196 -4.39 -22.53 8.38
C PRO A 196 -4.02 -22.11 6.94
N ASP A 197 -4.90 -21.45 6.19
CA ASP A 197 -4.64 -20.90 4.86
C ASP A 197 -5.49 -19.63 4.61
N PRO A 198 -5.13 -18.49 5.26
CA PRO A 198 -5.85 -17.22 5.09
C PRO A 198 -5.91 -16.81 3.62
N GLN A 199 -7.09 -16.41 3.15
CA GLN A 199 -7.25 -15.90 1.79
C GLN A 199 -6.89 -14.42 1.77
N LEU A 200 -5.79 -14.08 1.09
CA LEU A 200 -5.45 -12.69 0.81
C LEU A 200 -6.25 -12.21 -0.40
N LEU A 201 -6.79 -11.01 -0.33
CA LEU A 201 -7.52 -10.38 -1.42
C LEU A 201 -6.67 -9.31 -2.13
N GLN A 202 -5.85 -8.58 -1.36
CA GLN A 202 -4.95 -7.57 -1.87
C GLN A 202 -3.64 -7.62 -1.08
N VAL A 203 -2.52 -7.48 -1.78
CA VAL A 203 -1.18 -7.30 -1.20
C VAL A 203 -0.52 -6.21 -2.00
N LEU A 204 -0.41 -5.02 -1.43
CA LEU A 204 0.11 -3.82 -2.09
C LEU A 204 1.41 -3.41 -1.41
N ARG A 205 2.48 -3.26 -2.18
CA ARG A 205 3.78 -2.76 -1.69
C ARG A 205 4.06 -1.38 -2.24
N VAL A 206 4.46 -0.46 -1.37
CA VAL A 206 4.56 0.97 -1.69
C VAL A 206 5.42 1.68 -0.65
N ASP A 207 6.25 2.62 -1.08
CA ASP A 207 6.93 3.61 -0.23
C ASP A 207 5.95 4.78 -0.01
N LEU A 208 5.39 4.91 1.19
CA LEU A 208 4.32 5.89 1.47
C LEU A 208 4.84 7.32 1.61
N GLU A 209 6.00 7.49 2.24
CA GLU A 209 6.56 8.81 2.61
C GLU A 209 7.70 9.25 1.67
N GLY A 210 8.14 8.39 0.75
CA GLY A 210 9.22 8.64 -0.21
C GLY A 210 10.63 8.50 0.38
N ASP A 211 10.80 7.71 1.45
CA ASP A 211 12.07 7.54 2.16
C ASP A 211 12.96 6.41 1.58
N GLY A 212 12.40 5.59 0.66
CA GLY A 212 13.03 4.44 0.04
C GLY A 212 12.84 3.11 0.78
N VAL A 213 11.99 3.06 1.81
CA VAL A 213 11.57 1.85 2.53
C VAL A 213 10.12 1.55 2.17
N ASP A 214 9.84 0.38 1.60
CA ASP A 214 8.45 0.02 1.27
C ASP A 214 7.68 -0.55 2.47
N GLU A 215 6.44 -0.09 2.60
CA GLU A 215 5.38 -0.72 3.36
C GLU A 215 4.71 -1.81 2.56
N VAL A 216 4.03 -2.72 3.26
CA VAL A 216 3.07 -3.62 2.61
C VAL A 216 1.72 -3.57 3.32
N LEU A 217 0.70 -3.19 2.55
CA LEU A 217 -0.69 -3.18 2.96
C LEU A 217 -1.36 -4.48 2.49
N VAL A 218 -2.00 -5.19 3.42
CA VAL A 218 -2.62 -6.50 3.16
C VAL A 218 -4.09 -6.46 3.53
N VAL A 219 -4.93 -6.94 2.61
CA VAL A 219 -6.35 -7.22 2.84
C VAL A 219 -6.51 -8.74 2.84
N ALA A 220 -7.11 -9.29 3.91
CA ALA A 220 -7.42 -10.71 4.01
C ALA A 220 -8.86 -10.93 4.52
N GLU A 221 -9.50 -11.99 4.05
CA GLU A 221 -10.92 -12.22 4.26
C GLU A 221 -11.27 -13.71 4.30
N ARG A 222 -12.11 -14.10 5.23
CA ARG A 222 -12.80 -15.40 5.24
C ARG A 222 -14.27 -15.16 5.53
N LEU A 223 -15.12 -15.30 4.51
CA LEU A 223 -16.56 -15.25 4.63
C LEU A 223 -17.16 -16.61 4.26
N GLN A 224 -17.84 -17.26 5.20
CA GLN A 224 -18.63 -18.46 4.93
C GLN A 224 -19.97 -18.09 4.26
N ALA A 225 -20.81 -19.09 3.98
CA ALA A 225 -21.95 -18.98 3.07
C ALA A 225 -23.06 -17.98 3.48
N GLY A 226 -23.01 -17.39 4.68
CA GLY A 226 -23.90 -16.29 5.08
C GLY A 226 -23.42 -14.90 4.63
N GLY A 227 -22.15 -14.75 4.22
CA GLY A 227 -21.56 -13.44 3.92
C GLY A 227 -21.57 -12.51 5.14
N LEU A 228 -21.72 -11.21 4.88
CA LEU A 228 -21.69 -10.18 5.94
C LEU A 228 -22.90 -10.23 6.90
N ALA A 229 -24.02 -10.81 6.47
CA ALA A 229 -25.28 -10.87 7.20
C ALA A 229 -25.72 -12.32 7.38
N GLY A 230 -25.41 -12.89 8.55
CA GLY A 230 -25.39 -14.33 8.77
C GLY A 230 -23.96 -14.91 8.76
N ALA A 231 -22.95 -14.08 9.01
CA ALA A 231 -21.56 -14.50 9.19
C ALA A 231 -21.45 -15.61 10.24
N GLN A 232 -20.45 -16.48 10.11
CA GLN A 232 -20.27 -17.66 10.95
C GLN A 232 -19.07 -17.53 11.90
N ALA A 233 -19.03 -18.37 12.93
CA ALA A 233 -17.87 -18.44 13.81
C ALA A 233 -16.59 -18.80 13.02
N GLY A 234 -15.58 -17.95 13.12
CA GLY A 234 -14.35 -18.00 12.35
C GLY A 234 -14.32 -17.08 11.12
N ASP A 235 -15.41 -16.40 10.78
CA ASP A 235 -15.39 -15.41 9.68
C ASP A 235 -14.66 -14.12 10.10
N TYR A 236 -13.96 -13.51 9.14
CA TYR A 236 -13.26 -12.24 9.33
C TYR A 236 -13.06 -11.46 8.03
N SER A 237 -12.83 -10.16 8.17
CA SER A 237 -12.14 -9.32 7.21
C SER A 237 -11.13 -8.44 7.96
N ILE A 238 -9.95 -8.20 7.39
CA ILE A 238 -8.89 -7.40 8.02
C ILE A 238 -8.08 -6.63 6.97
N VAL A 239 -7.73 -5.39 7.31
CA VAL A 239 -6.74 -4.58 6.59
C VAL A 239 -5.64 -4.21 7.57
N TYR A 240 -4.39 -4.52 7.23
CA TYR A 240 -3.25 -4.12 8.03
C TYR A 240 -2.09 -3.61 7.18
N LEU A 241 -1.44 -2.55 7.67
CA LEU A 241 -0.21 -1.99 7.15
C LEU A 241 0.98 -2.64 7.87
N ARG A 242 1.98 -3.09 7.13
CA ARG A 242 3.23 -3.62 7.66
C ARG A 242 4.39 -2.71 7.27
N LYS A 243 4.93 -1.95 8.24
CA LYS A 243 6.07 -1.04 8.07
C LYS A 243 7.32 -1.56 8.79
N VAL A 244 8.50 -1.12 8.36
CA VAL A 244 9.76 -1.28 9.11
C VAL A 244 10.11 0.07 9.74
N ILE A 245 10.20 0.13 11.07
CA ILE A 245 10.53 1.34 11.82
C ILE A 245 11.85 1.11 12.55
N GLY A 246 12.91 1.71 12.01
CA GLY A 246 14.28 1.44 12.44
C GLY A 246 14.69 -0.01 12.17
N ASN A 247 14.72 -0.83 13.23
CA ASN A 247 15.05 -2.25 13.15
C ASN A 247 13.86 -3.17 13.52
N GLU A 248 12.68 -2.60 13.77
CA GLU A 248 11.50 -3.33 14.21
C GLU A 248 10.45 -3.37 13.09
N VAL A 249 9.83 -4.53 12.88
CA VAL A 249 8.67 -4.67 11.98
C VAL A 249 7.42 -4.41 12.82
N GLN A 250 6.56 -3.51 12.35
CA GLN A 250 5.27 -3.23 12.98
C GLN A 250 4.13 -3.66 12.06
N GLN A 251 3.04 -4.12 12.66
CA GLN A 251 1.76 -4.38 12.00
C GLN A 251 0.72 -3.44 12.60
N LEU A 252 0.30 -2.44 11.81
CA LEU A 252 -0.78 -1.54 12.17
C LEU A 252 -2.06 -2.05 11.53
N VAL A 253 -2.99 -2.55 12.35
CA VAL A 253 -4.34 -2.92 11.87
C VAL A 253 -5.13 -1.63 11.67
N LEU A 254 -5.50 -1.35 10.41
CA LEU A 254 -6.33 -0.20 10.05
C LEU A 254 -7.80 -0.51 10.30
N HIS A 255 -8.24 -1.70 9.87
CA HIS A 255 -9.58 -2.22 10.06
C HIS A 255 -9.55 -3.71 10.40
N HIS A 256 -10.42 -4.15 11.29
CA HIS A 256 -10.71 -5.58 11.47
C HIS A 256 -12.18 -5.77 11.85
N SER A 257 -12.77 -6.85 11.36
CA SER A 257 -14.10 -7.32 11.73
C SER A 257 -14.00 -8.84 11.85
N THR A 258 -14.25 -9.39 13.04
CA THR A 258 -13.92 -10.78 13.38
C THR A 258 -15.03 -11.40 14.21
N LEU A 259 -15.57 -12.54 13.79
CA LEU A 259 -16.61 -13.26 14.51
C LEU A 259 -16.04 -14.55 15.10
N GLN A 260 -15.38 -14.49 16.26
CA GLN A 260 -14.73 -15.66 16.85
C GLN A 260 -15.73 -16.76 17.28
N ASN A 261 -16.85 -16.36 17.88
CA ASN A 261 -17.87 -17.25 18.42
C ASN A 261 -19.25 -16.66 18.11
N LEU A 262 -20.26 -17.52 17.95
CA LEU A 262 -21.64 -17.12 17.72
C LEU A 262 -22.56 -18.01 18.57
N ALA A 263 -23.50 -17.42 19.33
CA ALA A 263 -24.48 -18.21 20.07
C ALA A 263 -25.53 -18.84 19.12
N PRO A 264 -26.18 -19.97 19.47
CA PRO A 264 -27.09 -20.71 18.57
C PRO A 264 -28.31 -19.93 18.04
N ASP A 265 -28.63 -18.81 18.69
CA ASP A 265 -29.77 -17.92 18.46
C ASP A 265 -29.35 -16.45 18.19
N GLU A 266 -28.06 -16.22 17.97
CA GLU A 266 -27.47 -14.91 17.64
C GLU A 266 -27.31 -14.72 16.12
N PHE A 267 -27.46 -13.47 15.66
CA PHE A 267 -27.25 -13.12 14.25
C PHE A 267 -25.81 -12.69 14.05
N GLY A 268 -25.03 -13.52 13.35
CA GLY A 268 -23.63 -13.22 13.06
C GLY A 268 -23.50 -12.14 11.99
N TYR A 269 -22.56 -11.22 12.20
CA TYR A 269 -22.26 -10.11 11.30
C TYR A 269 -20.75 -9.87 11.29
N VAL A 270 -20.22 -9.52 10.12
CA VAL A 270 -18.89 -8.95 9.93
C VAL A 270 -18.95 -7.90 8.82
N GLU A 271 -18.03 -6.96 8.84
CA GLU A 271 -17.76 -6.07 7.71
C GLU A 271 -16.76 -6.70 6.74
N ALA A 272 -16.80 -6.28 5.47
CA ALA A 272 -15.75 -6.54 4.49
C ALA A 272 -14.96 -5.25 4.23
N PHE A 273 -13.67 -5.37 3.97
CA PHE A 273 -12.80 -4.23 3.68
C PHE A 273 -12.08 -4.36 2.35
N ARG A 274 -11.84 -3.25 1.66
CA ARG A 274 -11.04 -3.17 0.43
C ARG A 274 -10.11 -1.95 0.50
N VAL A 275 -9.05 -1.95 -0.30
CA VAL A 275 -8.17 -0.81 -0.51
C VAL A 275 -8.29 -0.39 -1.98
N PRO A 276 -9.14 0.59 -2.34
CA PRO A 276 -9.34 0.98 -3.73
C PRO A 276 -8.14 1.74 -4.30
N THR A 277 -7.32 2.41 -3.48
CA THR A 277 -6.09 3.07 -3.94
C THR A 277 -5.14 3.38 -2.77
N VAL A 278 -3.87 3.57 -3.09
CA VAL A 278 -2.90 4.31 -2.28
C VAL A 278 -2.32 5.38 -3.21
N ALA A 279 -2.40 6.65 -2.83
CA ALA A 279 -2.08 7.78 -3.71
C ALA A 279 -1.86 9.07 -2.92
N ASP A 280 -1.15 10.04 -3.51
CA ASP A 280 -1.07 11.42 -3.02
C ASP A 280 -2.43 12.11 -3.27
N LEU A 281 -3.26 12.25 -2.23
CA LEU A 281 -4.64 12.77 -2.33
C LEU A 281 -4.80 14.20 -1.82
N ASP A 282 -3.85 14.74 -1.05
CA ASP A 282 -3.87 16.14 -0.63
C ASP A 282 -2.91 17.05 -1.43
N GLY A 283 -1.95 16.46 -2.14
CA GLY A 283 -0.96 17.14 -2.98
C GLY A 283 0.33 17.55 -2.28
N ASP A 284 0.65 16.99 -1.11
CA ASP A 284 1.90 17.28 -0.38
C ASP A 284 3.12 16.44 -0.86
N GLY A 285 2.88 15.34 -1.59
CA GLY A 285 3.90 14.45 -2.15
C GLY A 285 4.17 13.17 -1.35
N GLN A 286 3.57 13.00 -0.17
CA GLN A 286 3.38 11.70 0.49
C GLN A 286 2.13 11.02 -0.09
N MET A 287 1.85 9.78 0.30
CA MET A 287 0.67 9.05 -0.18
C MET A 287 -0.20 8.49 0.95
N GLU A 288 -1.50 8.72 0.82
CA GLU A 288 -2.51 8.27 1.75
C GLU A 288 -3.07 6.91 1.33
N ILE A 289 -3.45 6.13 2.34
CA ILE A 289 -4.14 4.86 2.14
C ILE A 289 -5.63 5.13 2.12
N VAL A 290 -6.33 4.71 1.06
CA VAL A 290 -7.79 4.68 1.09
C VAL A 290 -8.28 3.29 1.46
N THR A 291 -9.21 3.22 2.40
CA THR A 291 -9.94 1.98 2.72
C THR A 291 -11.43 2.16 2.42
N GLN A 292 -12.07 1.12 1.91
CA GLN A 292 -13.54 1.01 1.90
C GLN A 292 -13.97 -0.07 2.89
N GLY A 293 -15.00 0.22 3.67
CA GLY A 293 -15.71 -0.75 4.50
C GLY A 293 -17.12 -0.99 3.99
N PHE A 294 -17.58 -2.23 4.08
CA PHE A 294 -18.88 -2.68 3.60
C PHE A 294 -19.59 -3.48 4.67
N TYR A 295 -20.89 -3.23 4.81
CA TYR A 295 -21.77 -3.99 5.67
C TYR A 295 -23.13 -4.24 5.01
N TYR A 296 -23.95 -5.06 5.66
CA TYR A 296 -25.25 -5.48 5.11
C TYR A 296 -26.18 -4.32 4.69
N GLU A 297 -26.09 -3.19 5.39
CA GLU A 297 -27.00 -2.04 5.24
C GLU A 297 -26.26 -0.74 4.86
N GLY A 298 -24.98 -0.82 4.47
CA GLY A 298 -24.22 0.37 4.07
C GLY A 298 -22.76 0.11 3.67
N SER A 299 -22.07 1.20 3.39
CA SER A 299 -20.63 1.25 3.13
C SER A 299 -20.04 2.59 3.59
N TRP A 300 -18.72 2.63 3.69
CA TRP A 300 -17.98 3.86 3.94
C TRP A 300 -16.61 3.81 3.26
N THR A 301 -16.03 4.99 3.03
CA THR A 301 -14.69 5.18 2.49
C THR A 301 -13.93 6.15 3.39
N GLU A 302 -12.70 5.79 3.73
CA GLU A 302 -11.80 6.57 4.61
C GLU A 302 -10.44 6.77 3.94
N MET A 303 -9.90 7.98 4.08
CA MET A 303 -8.52 8.35 3.72
C MET A 303 -7.69 8.39 5.00
N TRP A 304 -6.57 7.67 5.00
CA TRP A 304 -5.66 7.55 6.13
C TRP A 304 -4.33 8.22 5.80
N GLU A 305 -3.97 9.23 6.61
CA GLU A 305 -2.63 9.80 6.64
C GLU A 305 -1.74 8.95 7.54
N TYR A 306 -0.54 8.59 7.08
CA TYR A 306 0.49 8.05 7.97
C TYR A 306 1.17 9.19 8.73
N VAL A 307 1.40 9.00 10.03
CA VAL A 307 1.99 10.01 10.91
C VAL A 307 3.43 9.64 11.22
N GLU A 308 4.39 10.35 10.62
CA GLU A 308 5.83 10.16 10.88
C GLU A 308 6.27 10.73 12.25
N ASN A 309 5.70 10.20 13.33
CA ASN A 309 6.08 10.54 14.71
C ASN A 309 7.07 9.53 15.33
N GLY A 310 7.54 8.55 14.54
CA GLY A 310 8.39 7.44 14.99
C GLY A 310 7.66 6.36 15.81
N GLN A 311 6.32 6.41 15.90
CA GLN A 311 5.50 5.43 16.60
C GLN A 311 4.75 4.47 15.65
N GLY A 312 4.70 4.74 14.34
CA GLY A 312 4.03 3.86 13.37
C GLY A 312 2.51 4.00 13.38
N GLU A 313 2.01 5.23 13.47
CA GLU A 313 0.58 5.53 13.58
C GLU A 313 0.02 5.98 12.23
N ALA A 314 -1.21 5.58 11.90
CA ALA A 314 -1.99 6.16 10.80
C ALA A 314 -3.32 6.65 11.35
N VAL A 315 -3.84 7.75 10.79
CA VAL A 315 -5.05 8.43 11.28
C VAL A 315 -6.02 8.69 10.13
N VAL A 316 -7.31 8.51 10.39
CA VAL A 316 -8.37 8.88 9.44
C VAL A 316 -8.41 10.40 9.31
N ALA A 317 -8.06 10.90 8.13
CA ALA A 317 -8.10 12.31 7.77
C ALA A 317 -9.47 12.72 7.21
N LEU A 318 -10.04 11.88 6.35
CA LEU A 318 -11.37 12.05 5.75
C LEU A 318 -12.19 10.77 5.85
N SER A 319 -13.51 10.92 5.97
CA SER A 319 -14.47 9.81 5.96
C SER A 319 -15.77 10.23 5.27
N VAL A 320 -16.34 9.35 4.44
CA VAL A 320 -17.69 9.46 3.88
C VAL A 320 -18.37 8.11 3.97
N GLY A 321 -19.64 8.08 4.36
CA GLY A 321 -20.38 6.83 4.54
C GLY A 321 -21.85 6.97 4.21
N CYS A 322 -22.47 5.84 3.88
CA CYS A 322 -23.89 5.74 3.69
C CYS A 322 -24.44 4.41 4.21
N GLY A 323 -25.55 4.46 4.94
CA GLY A 323 -26.29 3.29 5.38
C GLY A 323 -27.62 3.66 6.05
N VAL A 324 -28.37 2.65 6.48
CA VAL A 324 -29.72 2.78 7.10
C VAL A 324 -29.77 2.36 8.57
#